data_AF-A0A847NLT5-F1
#
_entry.id   AF-A0A847NLT5-F1
#
_cell.length_a   1.000
_cell.length_b   1.000
_cell.length_c   1.000
_cell.angle_alpha   90.00
_cell.angle_beta   90.00
_cell.angle_gamma   90.00
#
_symmetry.space_group_name_H-M   'P 1'
#
loop_
_entity.id
_entity.type
_entity.pdbx_description
1 polymer ?
#
loop_
_entity_poly.entity_id
_entity_poly.type
_entity_poly.pdbx_seq_one_letter_code
_entity_poly.pdbx_strand_id
1 'polypeptide(L)'
;VMGQIIDMKIGFGMANVIDPQNRVQIPLMGNFYYIFSFILLLGINGHHRIILALKDSYNYIPINGFNYTESTMTLIIDTLAKAFEIGLKLSMPIVVIVFLADIILGILSKTIPQLNVFVVGMPFKILIGLLLILVGIPIFFNSMDGIFDQIINSIYKFIKS
;
A
#
# COMPACT_ATOMS: atom_id res chain seq x y z
N VAL A 1 -0.93 -2.09 3.32
CA VAL A 1 0.47 -2.09 3.81
C VAL A 1 1.12 -0.70 3.65
N MET A 2 1.40 -0.25 2.43
CA MET A 2 2.07 1.03 2.16
C MET A 2 1.47 2.22 2.91
N GLY A 3 0.15 2.45 2.76
CA GLY A 3 -0.53 3.57 3.41
C GLY A 3 -0.41 3.54 4.93
N GLN A 4 -0.48 2.37 5.57
CA GLN A 4 -0.31 2.21 7.01
C GLN A 4 1.12 2.55 7.49
N ILE A 5 2.14 2.16 6.71
CA ILE A 5 3.55 2.50 7.01
C ILE A 5 3.75 4.02 6.92
N ILE A 6 3.23 4.64 5.87
CA ILE A 6 3.30 6.10 5.67
C ILE A 6 2.59 6.84 6.80
N ASP A 7 1.39 6.39 7.17
CA ASP A 7 0.57 6.96 8.24
C ASP A 7 1.32 6.96 9.58
N MET A 8 1.96 5.84 9.91
CA MET A 8 2.77 5.67 11.12
C MET A 8 4.00 6.58 11.13
N LYS A 9 4.65 6.80 9.99
CA LYS A 9 5.86 7.63 9.91
C LYS A 9 5.57 9.12 9.93
N ILE A 10 4.56 9.56 9.19
CA ILE A 10 4.17 10.98 9.17
C ILE A 10 3.59 11.42 10.52
N GLY A 11 3.01 10.48 11.29
CA GLY A 11 2.41 10.76 12.60
C GLY A 11 0.89 10.91 12.56
N PHE A 12 0.25 10.58 11.43
CA PHE A 12 -1.20 10.55 11.30
C PHE A 12 -1.87 9.48 12.17
N GLY A 13 -1.11 8.47 12.64
CA GLY A 13 -1.59 7.47 13.58
C GLY A 13 -2.10 8.03 14.92
N MET A 14 -1.71 9.26 15.30
CA MET A 14 -2.29 9.95 16.48
C MET A 14 -3.66 10.58 16.19
N ALA A 15 -3.97 10.82 14.92
CA ALA A 15 -5.22 11.38 14.42
C ALA A 15 -6.17 10.31 13.85
N ASN A 16 -5.90 9.03 14.12
CA ASN A 16 -6.73 7.92 13.66
C ASN A 16 -8.21 8.20 13.94
N VAL A 17 -9.00 8.26 12.87
CA VAL A 17 -10.44 8.45 12.99
C VAL A 17 -11.01 7.14 13.52
N ILE A 18 -11.63 7.21 14.71
CA ILE A 18 -12.40 6.11 15.27
C ILE A 18 -13.64 5.96 14.38
N ASP A 19 -13.78 4.82 13.71
CA ASP A 19 -15.04 4.47 13.08
C ASP A 19 -16.13 4.43 14.17
N PRO A 20 -17.15 5.31 14.16
CA PRO A 20 -18.17 5.36 15.21
C PRO A 20 -19.07 4.11 15.24
N GLN A 21 -19.10 3.33 14.15
CA GLN A 21 -19.85 2.07 14.08
C GLN A 21 -19.01 0.88 14.55
N ASN A 22 -17.75 0.80 14.11
CA ASN A 22 -16.91 -0.39 14.36
C ASN A 22 -15.88 -0.20 15.49
N ARG A 23 -15.69 1.02 16.00
CA ARG A 23 -14.64 1.40 16.98
C ARG A 23 -13.22 0.99 16.56
N VAL A 24 -12.99 0.81 15.27
CA VAL A 24 -11.67 0.47 14.71
C VAL A 24 -10.99 1.76 14.23
N GLN A 25 -9.70 1.86 14.50
CA GLN A 25 -8.84 2.92 13.97
C GLN A 25 -8.46 2.58 12.53
N ILE A 26 -8.95 3.37 11.58
CA ILE A 26 -8.59 3.22 10.17
C ILE A 26 -7.46 4.21 9.87
N PRO A 27 -6.26 3.74 9.44
CA PRO A 27 -5.17 4.64 9.05
C PRO A 27 -5.64 5.54 7.89
N LEU A 28 -5.49 6.86 8.03
CA LEU A 28 -5.98 7.84 7.06
C LEU A 28 -5.35 7.60 5.68
N MET A 29 -4.02 7.46 5.66
CA MET A 29 -3.31 7.18 4.41
C MET A 29 -3.61 5.78 3.87
N GLY A 30 -3.88 4.82 4.74
CA GLY A 30 -4.34 3.48 4.34
C GLY A 30 -5.63 3.55 3.52
N ASN A 31 -6.61 4.31 4.02
CA ASN A 31 -7.88 4.51 3.34
C ASN A 31 -7.72 5.28 2.02
N PHE A 32 -6.94 6.36 2.02
CA PHE A 32 -6.65 7.14 0.82
C PHE A 32 -6.09 6.26 -0.32
N TYR A 33 -5.03 5.48 -0.04
CA TYR A 33 -4.44 4.60 -1.05
C TYR A 33 -5.35 3.45 -1.44
N TYR A 34 -6.22 2.97 -0.56
CA TYR A 34 -7.24 1.98 -0.89
C TYR A 34 -8.23 2.52 -1.93
N ILE A 35 -8.84 3.68 -1.67
CA ILE A 35 -9.77 4.32 -2.61
C ILE A 35 -9.06 4.66 -3.91
N PHE A 36 -7.84 5.21 -3.84
CA PHE A 36 -7.07 5.57 -5.02
C PHE A 36 -6.75 4.35 -5.90
N SER A 37 -6.27 3.25 -5.30
CA SER A 37 -6.00 2.00 -6.02
C SER A 37 -7.26 1.42 -6.66
N PHE A 38 -8.41 1.54 -5.99
CA PHE A 38 -9.69 1.08 -6.51
C PHE A 38 -10.14 1.91 -7.71
N ILE A 39 -10.01 3.23 -7.66
CA ILE A 39 -10.31 4.11 -8.80
C ILE A 39 -9.39 3.77 -9.98
N LEU A 40 -8.10 3.53 -9.74
CA LEU A 40 -7.17 3.11 -10.79
C LEU A 40 -7.55 1.77 -11.41
N LEU A 41 -7.94 0.78 -10.58
CA LEU A 41 -8.44 -0.51 -11.05
C LEU A 41 -9.63 -0.36 -12.00
N LEU A 42 -10.54 0.57 -11.70
CA LEU A 42 -11.67 0.89 -12.58
C LEU A 42 -11.21 1.63 -13.83
N GLY A 43 -10.33 2.62 -13.70
CA GLY A 43 -9.82 3.45 -14.80
C GLY A 43 -9.07 2.68 -15.89
N ILE A 44 -8.35 1.62 -15.52
CA ILE A 44 -7.64 0.75 -16.48
C ILE A 44 -8.46 -0.46 -16.94
N ASN A 45 -9.74 -0.53 -16.57
CA ASN A 45 -10.60 -1.70 -16.80
C ASN A 45 -10.06 -3.01 -16.18
N GLY A 46 -9.29 -2.93 -15.10
CA GLY A 46 -8.70 -4.10 -14.42
C GLY A 46 -9.76 -5.09 -13.95
N HIS A 47 -10.91 -4.60 -13.50
CA HIS A 47 -12.07 -5.43 -13.14
C HIS A 47 -12.56 -6.34 -14.29
N HIS A 48 -12.55 -5.87 -15.55
CA HIS A 48 -12.90 -6.71 -16.70
C HIS A 48 -11.91 -7.86 -16.88
N ARG A 49 -10.61 -7.62 -16.68
CA ARG A 49 -9.57 -8.65 -16.75
C ARG A 49 -9.74 -9.72 -15.66
N ILE A 50 -10.13 -9.30 -14.45
CA ILE A 50 -10.42 -10.23 -13.34
C ILE A 50 -11.62 -11.11 -13.69
N ILE A 51 -12.70 -10.53 -14.23
CA ILE A 51 -13.88 -11.29 -14.67
C ILE A 51 -13.53 -12.28 -15.79
N LEU A 52 -12.70 -11.87 -16.75
CA LEU A 52 -12.19 -12.75 -17.81
C LEU A 52 -11.38 -13.91 -17.23
N ALA A 53 -10.48 -13.65 -16.28
CA ALA A 53 -9.71 -14.69 -15.62
C ALA A 53 -10.60 -15.69 -14.84
N LEU A 54 -11.68 -15.20 -14.21
CA LEU A 54 -12.68 -16.06 -13.57
C LEU A 54 -13.42 -16.93 -14.59
N LYS A 55 -13.86 -16.35 -15.71
CA LYS A 55 -14.47 -17.12 -16.79
C LYS A 55 -13.52 -18.20 -17.31
N ASP A 56 -12.26 -17.84 -17.56
CA ASP A 56 -11.23 -18.76 -18.05
C ASP A 56 -10.93 -19.87 -17.05
N SER A 57 -11.04 -19.61 -15.74
CA SER A 57 -10.78 -20.61 -14.71
C SER A 57 -11.63 -21.87 -14.83
N TYR A 58 -12.87 -21.76 -15.32
CA TYR A 58 -13.76 -22.92 -15.53
C TYR A 58 -13.27 -23.86 -16.63
N ASN A 59 -12.42 -23.38 -17.55
CA ASN A 59 -11.81 -24.23 -18.58
C ASN A 59 -10.64 -25.05 -18.04
N TYR A 60 -9.93 -24.54 -17.03
CA TYR A 60 -8.74 -25.18 -16.46
C TYR A 60 -9.05 -26.00 -15.21
N ILE A 61 -10.02 -25.56 -14.40
CA ILE A 61 -10.45 -26.23 -13.17
C ILE A 61 -11.90 -26.71 -13.38
N PRO A 62 -12.13 -27.96 -13.81
CA PRO A 62 -13.48 -28.49 -13.94
C PRO A 62 -14.14 -28.61 -12.56
N ILE A 63 -15.48 -28.65 -12.53
CA ILE A 63 -16.25 -28.87 -11.31
C ILE A 63 -15.81 -30.23 -10.70
N ASN A 64 -15.26 -30.22 -9.48
CA ASN A 64 -14.56 -31.31 -8.76
C ASN A 64 -13.12 -31.66 -9.18
N GLY A 65 -12.47 -30.88 -10.06
CA GLY A 65 -11.09 -31.15 -10.51
C GLY A 65 -9.99 -30.36 -9.80
N PHE A 66 -10.32 -29.59 -8.75
CA PHE A 66 -9.31 -28.81 -8.03
C PHE A 66 -8.42 -29.73 -7.20
N ASN A 67 -7.17 -29.90 -7.63
CA ASN A 67 -6.15 -30.63 -6.89
C ASN A 67 -5.30 -29.66 -6.08
N TYR A 68 -5.45 -29.70 -4.75
CA TYR A 68 -4.57 -28.96 -3.87
C TYR A 68 -3.17 -29.59 -3.91
N THR A 69 -2.24 -28.91 -4.56
CA THR A 69 -0.83 -29.33 -4.66
C THR A 69 0.07 -28.40 -3.87
N GLU A 70 1.28 -28.86 -3.51
CA GLU A 70 2.30 -28.02 -2.87
C GLU A 70 2.63 -26.77 -3.71
N SER A 71 2.56 -26.90 -5.05
CA SER A 71 2.70 -25.79 -6.01
C SER A 71 1.63 -24.70 -5.80
N THR A 72 0.36 -25.08 -5.59
CA THR A 72 -0.70 -24.10 -5.34
C THR A 72 -0.48 -23.34 -4.03
N MET A 73 -0.03 -24.02 -2.96
CA MET A 73 0.22 -23.41 -1.66
C MET A 73 1.43 -22.46 -1.70
N THR A 74 2.53 -22.89 -2.31
CA THR A 74 3.73 -22.05 -2.49
C THR A 74 3.41 -20.80 -3.30
N LEU A 75 2.59 -20.91 -4.34
CA LEU A 75 2.18 -19.76 -5.15
C LEU A 75 1.34 -18.74 -4.36
N ILE A 76 0.45 -19.19 -3.47
CA ILE A 76 -0.31 -18.29 -2.58
C ILE A 76 0.63 -17.53 -1.64
N ILE A 77 1.55 -18.26 -0.98
CA ILE A 77 2.53 -17.67 -0.06
C ILE A 77 3.40 -16.65 -0.77
N ASP A 78 3.92 -16.99 -1.95
CA ASP A 78 4.75 -16.10 -2.77
C ASP A 78 3.99 -14.84 -3.20
N THR A 79 2.70 -14.97 -3.53
CA THR A 79 1.86 -13.83 -3.92
C THR A 79 1.62 -12.90 -2.74
N LEU A 80 1.39 -13.44 -1.54
CA LEU A 80 1.30 -12.69 -0.29
C LEU A 80 2.61 -11.97 0.05
N ALA A 81 3.75 -12.66 -0.07
CA ALA A 81 5.07 -12.09 0.18
C ALA A 81 5.36 -10.92 -0.78
N LYS A 82 5.06 -11.09 -2.07
CA LYS A 82 5.21 -10.03 -3.08
C LYS A 82 4.32 -8.82 -2.79
N ALA A 83 3.08 -9.01 -2.35
CA ALA A 83 2.20 -7.90 -1.98
C ALA A 83 2.79 -7.07 -0.82
N PHE A 84 3.39 -7.73 0.17
CA PHE A 84 4.09 -7.06 1.26
C PHE A 84 5.36 -6.33 0.78
N GLU A 85 6.16 -7.00 -0.05
CA GLU A 85 7.38 -6.43 -0.66
C GLU A 85 7.08 -5.16 -1.48
N ILE A 86 6.07 -5.20 -2.35
CA ILE A 86 5.63 -4.06 -3.15
C ILE A 86 5.17 -2.93 -2.22
N GLY A 87 4.36 -3.25 -1.21
CA GLY A 87 3.89 -2.28 -0.23
C GLY A 87 5.02 -1.58 0.53
N LEU A 88 6.06 -2.33 0.90
CA LEU A 88 7.27 -1.78 1.50
C LEU A 88 8.02 -0.89 0.53
N LYS A 89 8.36 -1.40 -0.66
CA LYS A 89 9.12 -0.67 -1.70
C LYS A 89 8.48 0.67 -2.06
N LEU A 90 7.17 0.70 -2.26
CA LEU A 90 6.45 1.93 -2.58
C LEU A 90 6.43 2.92 -1.41
N SER A 91 6.49 2.45 -0.15
CA SER A 91 6.57 3.34 1.02
C SER A 91 7.97 3.93 1.25
N MET A 92 9.02 3.28 0.77
CA MET A 92 10.42 3.63 1.09
C MET A 92 10.79 5.10 0.81
N PRO A 93 10.45 5.72 -0.33
CA PRO A 93 10.84 7.11 -0.60
C PRO A 93 10.31 8.06 0.46
N ILE A 94 9.07 7.86 0.89
CA ILE A 94 8.42 8.69 1.91
C ILE A 94 9.04 8.41 3.27
N VAL A 95 9.24 7.13 3.61
CA VAL A 95 9.86 6.72 4.88
C VAL A 95 11.25 7.32 5.03
N VAL A 96 12.09 7.29 3.99
CA VAL A 96 13.46 7.82 4.01
C VAL A 96 13.46 9.34 4.24
N ILE A 97 12.57 10.07 3.55
CA ILE A 97 12.53 11.54 3.67
C ILE A 97 11.99 11.96 5.04
N VAL A 98 10.96 11.28 5.54
CA VAL A 98 10.45 11.53 6.91
C VAL A 98 11.50 11.16 7.96
N PHE A 99 12.28 10.10 7.74
CA PHE A 99 13.40 9.74 8.61
C PHE A 99 14.51 10.80 8.61
N LEU A 100 14.82 11.40 7.46
CA LEU A 100 15.73 12.55 7.41
C LEU A 100 15.15 13.76 8.17
N ALA A 101 13.84 13.99 8.08
CA ALA A 101 13.17 15.01 8.89
C ALA A 101 13.29 14.72 10.40
N ASP A 102 13.22 13.45 10.82
CA ASP A 102 13.48 13.05 12.22
C ASP A 102 14.88 13.43 12.68
N ILE A 103 15.89 13.19 11.84
CA ILE A 103 17.28 13.56 12.14
C ILE A 103 17.42 15.08 12.27
N ILE A 104 16.85 15.84 11.33
CA ILE A 104 16.87 17.31 11.35
C ILE A 104 16.21 17.85 12.62
N LEU A 105 15.03 17.34 12.97
CA LEU A 105 14.30 17.72 14.18
C LEU A 105 15.08 17.35 15.45
N GLY A 106 15.76 16.19 15.46
CA GLY A 106 16.64 15.77 16.54
C GLY A 106 17.81 16.74 16.75
N ILE A 107 18.47 17.19 15.67
CA ILE A 107 19.57 18.17 15.75
C ILE A 107 19.03 19.54 16.22
N LEU A 108 17.87 19.97 15.72
CA LEU A 108 17.22 21.21 16.15
C LEU A 108 16.86 21.18 17.63
N SER A 109 16.42 20.04 18.15
CA SER A 109 16.11 19.88 19.58
C SER A 109 17.32 20.15 20.48
N LYS A 110 18.52 19.77 20.04
CA LYS A 110 19.77 20.01 20.75
C LYS A 110 20.20 21.48 20.65
N THR A 111 19.94 22.10 19.50
CA THR A 111 20.39 23.47 19.19
C THR A 111 19.48 24.52 19.81
N ILE A 112 18.17 24.26 19.86
CA ILE A 112 17.15 25.14 20.44
C ILE A 112 16.37 24.32 21.48
N PRO A 113 16.89 24.16 22.72
CA PRO A 113 16.27 23.31 23.75
C PRO A 113 14.88 23.78 24.19
N GLN A 114 14.58 25.06 23.96
CA GLN A 114 13.28 25.67 24.25
C GLN A 114 12.19 25.23 23.25
N LEU A 115 12.59 24.67 22.10
CA LEU A 115 11.68 24.27 21.04
C LEU A 115 11.06 22.91 21.38
N ASN A 116 9.74 22.88 21.54
CA ASN A 116 9.02 21.62 21.68
C ASN A 116 8.95 20.93 20.30
N VAL A 117 9.81 19.94 20.12
CA VAL A 117 9.95 19.18 18.88
C VAL A 117 8.67 18.44 18.50
N PHE A 118 7.82 18.08 19.47
CA PHE A 118 6.53 17.46 19.15
C PHE A 118 5.55 18.47 18.55
N VAL A 119 5.55 19.70 19.07
CA VAL A 119 4.66 20.78 18.60
C VAL A 119 5.04 21.24 17.20
N VAL A 120 6.33 21.35 16.89
CA VAL A 120 6.82 21.81 15.58
C VAL A 120 6.99 20.64 14.60
N GLY A 121 7.44 19.48 15.09
CA GLY A 121 7.81 18.34 14.27
C GLY A 121 6.61 17.65 13.63
N MET A 122 5.47 17.52 14.33
CA MET A 122 4.28 16.90 13.74
C MET A 122 3.73 17.70 12.54
N PRO A 123 3.45 19.01 12.64
CA PRO A 123 3.05 19.81 11.48
C PRO A 123 4.07 19.76 10.33
N PHE A 124 5.36 19.79 10.65
CA PHE A 124 6.44 19.73 9.67
C PHE A 124 6.45 18.40 8.90
N LYS A 125 6.35 17.27 9.60
CA LYS A 125 6.28 15.93 8.98
C LYS A 125 5.02 15.76 8.14
N ILE A 126 3.87 16.27 8.61
CA ILE A 126 2.61 16.23 7.87
C ILE A 126 2.76 17.00 6.55
N LEU A 127 3.33 18.20 6.59
CA LEU A 127 3.49 19.04 5.40
C LEU A 127 4.43 18.39 4.37
N ILE A 128 5.57 17.86 4.82
CA ILE A 128 6.49 17.09 3.96
C ILE A 128 5.78 15.86 3.39
N GLY A 129 5.12 15.08 4.25
CA GLY A 129 4.43 13.87 3.84
C GLY A 129 3.38 14.13 2.76
N LEU A 130 2.59 15.19 2.90
CA LEU A 130 1.55 15.56 1.94
C LEU A 130 2.15 16.04 0.61
N LEU A 131 3.25 16.80 0.64
CA LEU A 131 4.00 17.18 -0.57
C LEU A 131 4.56 15.96 -1.30
N LEU A 132 5.13 14.99 -0.57
CA LEU A 132 5.68 13.78 -1.15
C LEU A 132 4.60 12.90 -1.78
N ILE A 133 3.42 12.82 -1.16
CA ILE A 133 2.27 12.13 -1.74
C ILE A 133 1.88 12.80 -3.07
N LEU A 134 1.77 14.14 -3.08
CA LEU A 134 1.40 14.89 -4.29
C LEU A 134 2.38 14.66 -5.44
N VAL A 135 3.69 14.74 -5.16
CA VAL A 135 4.74 14.48 -6.15
C VAL A 135 4.82 13.00 -6.53
N GLY A 136 4.45 12.09 -5.63
CA GLY A 136 4.49 10.64 -5.81
C GLY A 136 3.32 10.06 -6.61
N ILE A 137 2.24 10.81 -6.85
CA ILE A 137 1.05 10.32 -7.58
C ILE A 137 1.41 9.73 -8.96
N PRO A 138 2.21 10.38 -9.83
CA PRO A 138 2.57 9.82 -11.13
C PRO A 138 3.38 8.52 -11.02
N ILE A 139 4.27 8.44 -10.02
CA ILE A 139 5.08 7.25 -9.75
C ILE A 139 4.16 6.09 -9.33
N PHE A 140 3.18 6.37 -8.49
CA PHE A 140 2.19 5.39 -8.05
C PHE A 140 1.32 4.90 -9.21
N PHE A 141 0.87 5.81 -10.08
CA PHE A 141 0.11 5.48 -11.29
C PHE A 141 0.89 4.51 -12.19
N ASN A 142 2.12 4.86 -12.56
CA ASN A 142 2.96 4.02 -13.42
C ASN A 142 3.29 2.66 -12.78
N SER A 143 3.43 2.62 -11.45
CA SER A 143 3.67 1.37 -10.73
C SER A 143 2.45 0.46 -10.74
N MET A 144 1.23 1.01 -10.75
CA MET A 144 0.00 0.22 -10.68
C MET A 144 -0.21 -0.64 -11.93
N ASP A 145 0.02 -0.12 -13.13
CA ASP A 145 -0.13 -0.90 -14.36
C ASP A 145 0.72 -2.18 -14.31
N GLY A 146 1.99 -2.05 -13.91
CA GLY A 146 2.89 -3.19 -13.74
C GLY A 146 2.45 -4.17 -12.64
N ILE A 147 1.90 -3.67 -11.53
CA ILE A 147 1.37 -4.50 -10.44
C ILE A 147 0.13 -5.27 -10.92
N PHE A 148 -0.76 -4.64 -11.68
CA PHE A 148 -1.96 -5.29 -12.21
C PHE A 148 -1.62 -6.43 -13.15
N ASP A 149 -0.66 -6.25 -14.06
CA ASP A 149 -0.21 -7.32 -14.94
C ASP A 149 0.40 -8.48 -14.15
N GLN A 150 1.15 -8.20 -13.09
CA GLN A 150 1.67 -9.24 -12.18
C GLN A 150 0.54 -10.00 -11.47
N ILE A 151 -0.51 -9.31 -11.00
CA ILE A 151 -1.66 -9.94 -10.34
C ILE A 151 -2.38 -10.88 -11.32
N ILE A 152 -2.69 -10.40 -12.53
CA ILE A 152 -3.38 -11.22 -13.54
C ILE A 152 -2.53 -12.45 -13.91
N ASN A 153 -1.22 -12.29 -14.07
CA ASN A 153 -0.32 -13.41 -14.32
C ASN A 153 -0.29 -14.42 -13.17
N SER A 154 -0.30 -13.96 -11.92
CA SER A 154 -0.38 -14.84 -10.75
C SER A 154 -1.71 -15.59 -10.69
N ILE A 155 -2.83 -14.95 -11.04
CA ILE A 155 -4.13 -15.60 -11.16
C ILE A 155 -4.10 -16.71 -12.22
N TYR A 156 -3.58 -16.43 -13.41
CA TYR A 156 -3.48 -17.47 -14.46
C TYR A 156 -2.53 -18.61 -14.08
N LYS A 157 -1.44 -18.34 -13.35
CA LYS A 157 -0.56 -19.39 -12.83
C LYS A 157 -1.27 -20.24 -11.77
N PHE A 158 -2.05 -19.62 -10.88
CA PHE A 158 -2.85 -20.32 -9.90
C PHE A 158 -3.89 -21.25 -10.56
N ILE A 159 -4.58 -20.73 -11.58
CA ILE A 159 -5.61 -21.47 -12.32
C ILE A 159 -5.03 -22.70 -13.07
N LYS A 160 -3.78 -22.62 -13.53
CA LYS A 160 -3.11 -23.68 -14.28
C LYS A 160 -2.36 -24.70 -13.41
N SER A 161 -2.16 -24.41 -12.12
CA SER A 161 -1.44 -25.27 -11.18
C SER A 161 -2.34 -26.35 -10.60
#